data_AF-A0A497SEV1-F1
#
_entry.id   AF-A0A497SEV1-F1
#
_cell.length_a   1.000
_cell.length_b   1.000
_cell.length_c   1.000
_cell.angle_alpha   90.00
_cell.angle_beta   90.00
_cell.angle_gamma   90.00
#
_symmetry.space_group_name_H-M   'P 1'
#
loop_
_entity.id
_entity.type
_entity.pdbx_description
1 polymer ?
#
loop_
_entity_poly.entity_id
_entity_poly.type
_entity_poly.pdbx_seq_one_letter_code
_entity_poly.pdbx_strand_id
1 'polypeptide(L)'
;MLSVKEKVKTQENKNLITIYVGDARNIVTRILRNHCRGNVEGSALRKHIAEAMGYKIIRTRRPSGSVRVRIDMPNPRIGESRVSAYIQTGKWKYAICESYTEAHDFQWYVIEMLNPLLNKERKQWKIDKKHRYTILFQKLSSSPLLYCKQLYGQATGPGVYVFYHSMLPNQCNNRTAYYA
;
A
#
# COMPACT_ATOMS: atom_id res chain seq x y z
N MET A 1 22.48 -24.45 9.50
CA MET A 1 23.13 -23.27 8.90
C MET A 1 22.21 -22.74 7.80
N LEU A 2 21.68 -21.51 7.93
CA LEU A 2 20.85 -20.90 6.88
C LEU A 2 21.71 -20.58 5.64
N SER A 3 21.16 -20.82 4.45
CA SER A 3 21.79 -20.49 3.17
C SER A 3 22.08 -18.99 3.08
N VAL A 4 23.15 -18.59 2.38
CA VAL A 4 23.51 -17.17 2.17
C VAL A 4 22.34 -16.37 1.57
N LYS A 5 21.53 -16.98 0.69
CA LYS A 5 20.31 -16.36 0.12
C LYS A 5 19.20 -16.16 1.16
N GLU A 6 19.09 -17.06 2.12
CA GLU A 6 18.12 -16.95 3.22
C GLU A 6 18.56 -15.90 4.23
N LYS A 7 19.86 -15.83 4.55
CA LYS A 7 20.41 -14.76 5.40
C LYS A 7 20.17 -13.36 4.80
N VAL A 8 20.40 -13.18 3.50
CA VAL A 8 20.14 -11.90 2.79
C VAL A 8 18.65 -11.53 2.78
N LYS A 9 17.74 -12.47 2.50
CA LYS A 9 16.28 -12.25 2.59
C LYS A 9 15.82 -11.86 3.99
N THR A 10 16.41 -12.48 5.01
CA THR A 10 16.05 -12.22 6.41
C THR A 10 16.54 -10.85 6.87
N GLN A 11 17.70 -10.41 6.37
CA GLN A 11 18.26 -9.10 6.66
C GLN A 11 17.53 -7.96 5.93
N GLU A 12 17.10 -8.15 4.68
CA GLU A 12 16.23 -7.21 3.96
C GLU A 12 14.89 -6.98 4.67
N ASN A 13 14.35 -8.01 5.31
CA ASN A 13 13.05 -7.95 5.98
C ASN A 13 13.11 -7.27 7.36
N LYS A 14 14.28 -7.17 8.00
CA LYS A 14 14.44 -6.53 9.31
C LYS A 14 14.27 -5.00 9.29
N ASN A 15 14.35 -4.37 8.13
CA ASN A 15 14.26 -2.91 7.98
C ASN A 15 13.01 -2.45 7.22
N LEU A 16 11.98 -3.31 7.13
CA LEU A 16 10.75 -2.94 6.44
C LEU A 16 9.85 -2.08 7.34
N ILE A 17 9.46 -0.93 6.80
CA ILE A 17 8.52 -0.01 7.42
C ILE A 17 7.12 -0.33 6.88
N THR A 18 6.14 -0.41 7.77
CA THR A 18 4.73 -0.47 7.36
C THR A 18 4.32 0.90 6.82
N ILE A 19 4.15 0.99 5.50
CA ILE A 19 3.82 2.26 4.86
C ILE A 19 2.32 2.51 4.88
N TYR A 20 1.53 1.50 4.53
CA TYR A 20 0.08 1.67 4.37
C TYR A 20 -0.67 0.34 4.48
N VAL A 21 -1.89 0.42 4.98
CA VAL A 21 -2.86 -0.68 5.05
C VAL A 21 -4.12 -0.27 4.30
N GLY A 22 -4.74 -1.18 3.56
CA GLY A 22 -6.06 -0.93 2.98
C GLY A 22 -6.83 -2.19 2.66
N ASP A 23 -8.12 -2.02 2.41
CA ASP A 23 -9.03 -3.08 1.98
C ASP A 23 -9.35 -3.01 0.49
N ALA A 24 -9.86 -4.12 -0.05
CA ALA A 24 -10.49 -4.16 -1.36
C ALA A 24 -11.48 -5.31 -1.49
N ARG A 25 -12.41 -5.21 -2.45
CA ARG A 25 -13.25 -6.33 -2.91
C ARG A 25 -12.48 -7.38 -3.71
N ASN A 26 -11.39 -6.96 -4.35
CA ASN A 26 -10.48 -7.83 -5.11
C ASN A 26 -9.05 -7.32 -4.89
N ILE A 27 -8.38 -7.84 -3.87
CA ILE A 27 -7.11 -7.32 -3.37
C ILE A 27 -5.97 -7.37 -4.39
N VAL A 28 -5.78 -8.49 -5.08
CA VAL A 28 -4.69 -8.61 -6.07
C VAL A 28 -4.92 -7.66 -7.24
N THR A 29 -6.16 -7.57 -7.73
CA THR A 29 -6.51 -6.63 -8.80
C THR A 29 -6.30 -5.19 -8.34
N ARG A 30 -6.69 -4.84 -7.11
CA ARG A 30 -6.50 -3.51 -6.54
C ARG A 30 -5.02 -3.15 -6.49
N ILE A 31 -4.18 -4.04 -5.98
CA ILE A 31 -2.74 -3.78 -5.89
C ILE A 31 -2.15 -3.62 -7.30
N LEU A 32 -2.39 -4.56 -8.20
CA LEU A 32 -1.80 -4.56 -9.53
C LEU A 32 -2.26 -3.38 -10.41
N ARG A 33 -3.58 -3.14 -10.48
CA ARG A 33 -4.16 -2.16 -11.41
C ARG A 33 -4.15 -0.74 -10.85
N ASN A 34 -4.40 -0.56 -9.55
CA ASN A 34 -4.52 0.77 -8.96
C ASN A 34 -3.23 1.23 -8.28
N HIS A 35 -2.54 0.36 -7.54
CA HIS A 35 -1.36 0.79 -6.78
C HIS A 35 -0.09 0.72 -7.63
N CYS A 36 0.22 -0.46 -8.18
CA CYS A 36 1.44 -0.70 -8.96
C CYS A 36 1.45 0.05 -10.30
N ARG A 37 0.28 0.31 -10.93
CA ARG A 37 0.17 0.87 -12.29
C ARG A 37 -0.82 2.03 -12.44
N GLY A 38 -1.51 2.42 -11.38
CA GLY A 38 -2.57 3.43 -11.45
C GLY A 38 -2.05 4.86 -11.35
N ASN A 39 -2.92 5.75 -10.84
CA ASN A 39 -2.63 7.16 -10.61
C ASN A 39 -3.16 7.61 -9.24
N VAL A 40 -2.86 8.85 -8.83
CA VAL A 40 -3.31 9.39 -7.53
C VAL A 40 -4.83 9.54 -7.42
N GLU A 41 -5.56 9.60 -8.53
CA GLU A 41 -7.02 9.70 -8.53
C GLU A 41 -7.67 8.39 -8.11
N GLY A 42 -7.19 7.26 -8.65
CA GLY A 42 -7.76 5.93 -8.41
C GLY A 42 -7.23 5.21 -7.17
N SER A 43 -6.36 5.84 -6.36
CA SER A 43 -5.62 5.17 -5.30
C SER A 43 -5.22 6.12 -4.16
N ALA A 44 -5.84 5.93 -2.99
CA ALA A 44 -5.50 6.66 -1.76
C ALA A 44 -4.03 6.48 -1.36
N LEU A 45 -3.51 5.24 -1.41
CA LEU A 45 -2.09 4.95 -1.21
C LEU A 45 -1.18 5.81 -2.09
N ARG A 46 -1.47 5.88 -3.40
CA ARG A 46 -0.64 6.63 -4.34
C ARG A 46 -0.66 8.11 -4.03
N LYS A 47 -1.83 8.64 -3.68
CA LYS A 47 -1.99 10.02 -3.25
C LYS A 47 -1.19 10.31 -1.97
N HIS A 48 -1.25 9.45 -0.97
CA HIS A 48 -0.50 9.63 0.28
C HIS A 48 1.01 9.52 0.07
N ILE A 49 1.47 8.61 -0.78
CA ILE A 49 2.89 8.54 -1.17
C ILE A 49 3.31 9.82 -1.88
N ALA A 50 2.52 10.31 -2.83
CA ALA A 50 2.81 11.54 -3.55
C ALA A 50 2.91 12.75 -2.59
N GLU A 51 1.94 12.90 -1.68
CA GLU A 51 1.96 13.93 -0.64
C GLU A 51 3.22 13.79 0.25
N ALA A 52 3.55 12.57 0.68
CA ALA A 52 4.73 12.30 1.51
C ALA A 52 6.07 12.48 0.77
N MET A 53 6.08 12.39 -0.56
CA MET A 53 7.23 12.77 -1.40
C MET A 53 7.39 14.29 -1.56
N GLY A 54 6.43 15.08 -1.07
CA GLY A 54 6.41 16.55 -1.18
C GLY A 54 5.61 17.07 -2.38
N TYR A 55 4.89 16.21 -3.11
CA TYR A 55 4.03 16.69 -4.19
C TYR A 55 2.74 17.30 -3.65
N LYS A 56 2.40 18.48 -4.17
CA LYS A 56 1.08 19.06 -3.98
C LYS A 56 0.06 18.34 -4.86
N ILE A 57 -1.13 18.11 -4.32
CA ILE A 57 -2.25 17.46 -5.02
C ILE A 57 -3.33 18.51 -5.29
N ILE A 58 -3.75 18.60 -6.55
CA ILE A 58 -4.83 19.50 -6.98
C ILE A 58 -6.08 18.71 -7.33
N ARG A 59 -7.22 19.31 -7.00
CA ARG A 59 -8.56 18.77 -7.23
C ARG A 59 -9.31 19.74 -8.12
N THR A 60 -9.86 19.25 -9.23
CA THR A 60 -10.61 20.07 -10.17
C THR A 60 -11.96 19.41 -10.43
N ARG A 61 -13.05 20.15 -10.24
CA ARG A 61 -14.40 19.66 -10.53
C ARG A 61 -14.59 19.59 -12.05
N ARG A 62 -15.00 18.44 -12.56
CA ARG A 62 -15.33 18.21 -13.97
C ARG A 62 -16.75 18.70 -14.26
N PRO A 63 -17.11 18.96 -15.53
CA PRO A 63 -18.47 19.30 -15.92
C PRO A 63 -19.50 18.25 -15.49
N SER A 64 -19.12 16.97 -15.45
CA SER A 64 -19.97 15.87 -14.95
C SER A 64 -20.20 15.88 -13.43
N GLY A 65 -19.64 16.85 -12.70
CA GLY A 65 -19.70 16.94 -11.24
C GLY A 65 -18.63 16.12 -10.51
N SER A 66 -18.02 15.13 -11.17
CA SER A 66 -16.91 14.34 -10.61
C SER A 66 -15.65 15.18 -10.36
N VAL A 67 -14.80 14.77 -9.43
CA VAL A 67 -13.56 15.49 -9.09
C VAL A 67 -12.35 14.78 -9.69
N ARG A 68 -11.63 15.47 -10.58
CA ARG A 68 -10.31 15.05 -11.07
C ARG A 68 -9.27 15.31 -10.00
N VAL A 69 -8.37 14.36 -9.77
CA VAL A 69 -7.27 14.51 -8.81
C VAL A 69 -5.95 14.27 -9.54
N ARG A 70 -4.98 15.18 -9.41
CA ARG A 70 -3.66 15.02 -10.04
C ARG A 70 -2.56 15.67 -9.21
N ILE A 71 -1.33 15.27 -9.47
CA ILE A 71 -0.14 15.95 -8.96
C ILE A 71 -0.03 17.33 -9.62
N ASP A 72 0.24 18.35 -8.81
CA ASP A 72 0.38 19.75 -9.21
C ASP A 72 1.77 19.99 -9.82
N MET A 73 1.90 19.63 -11.09
CA MET A 73 3.10 19.83 -11.90
C MET A 73 2.69 20.19 -13.33
N PRO A 74 3.55 20.87 -14.11
CA PRO A 74 3.32 21.10 -15.55
C PRO A 74 3.05 19.80 -16.29
N ASN A 75 3.82 18.74 -15.97
CA ASN A 75 3.57 17.39 -16.44
C ASN A 75 3.37 16.42 -15.25
N PRO A 76 2.12 16.12 -14.86
CA PRO A 76 1.82 15.21 -13.75
C PRO A 76 2.35 13.78 -13.94
N ARG A 77 2.61 13.35 -15.18
CA ARG A 77 3.12 12.00 -15.46
C ARG A 77 4.50 11.76 -14.83
N ILE A 78 5.33 12.80 -14.70
CA ILE A 78 6.65 12.69 -14.08
C ILE A 78 6.52 12.30 -12.60
N GLY A 79 5.65 13.00 -11.86
CA GLY A 79 5.35 12.67 -10.47
C GLY A 79 4.74 11.27 -10.32
N GLU A 80 3.80 10.91 -11.20
CA GLU A 80 3.19 9.57 -11.21
C GLU A 80 4.22 8.46 -11.48
N SER A 81 5.19 8.69 -12.37
CA SER A 81 6.28 7.74 -12.63
C SER A 81 7.18 7.55 -11.42
N ARG A 82 7.50 8.62 -10.67
CA ARG A 82 8.28 8.52 -9.43
C ARG A 82 7.53 7.78 -8.32
N VAL A 83 6.23 8.06 -8.16
CA VAL A 83 5.35 7.30 -7.24
C VAL A 83 5.31 5.83 -7.65
N SER A 84 5.16 5.54 -8.94
CA SER A 84 5.19 4.16 -9.46
C SER A 84 6.53 3.47 -9.17
N ALA A 85 7.66 4.14 -9.41
CA ALA A 85 8.98 3.57 -9.15
C ALA A 85 9.13 3.15 -7.67
N TYR A 86 8.73 4.02 -6.75
CA TYR A 86 8.74 3.71 -5.31
C TYR A 86 7.81 2.54 -4.94
N ILE A 87 6.62 2.47 -5.52
CA ILE A 87 5.69 1.37 -5.25
C ILE A 87 6.24 0.03 -5.78
N GLN A 88 6.89 0.05 -6.95
CA GLN A 88 7.42 -1.16 -7.59
C GLN A 88 8.58 -1.79 -6.80
N THR A 89 9.33 -1.00 -6.02
CA THR A 89 10.40 -1.50 -5.15
C THR A 89 9.92 -1.95 -3.76
N GLY A 90 8.66 -1.66 -3.41
CA GLY A 90 8.06 -2.11 -2.17
C GLY A 90 7.50 -3.53 -2.24
N LYS A 91 7.15 -4.06 -1.07
CA LYS A 91 6.66 -5.43 -0.87
C LYS A 91 5.24 -5.41 -0.29
N TRP A 92 4.47 -6.42 -0.59
CA TRP A 92 3.06 -6.55 -0.23
C TRP A 92 2.84 -7.80 0.61
N LYS A 93 2.02 -7.68 1.65
CA LYS A 93 1.34 -8.82 2.27
C LYS A 93 -0.16 -8.63 2.13
N TYR A 94 -0.92 -9.71 2.11
CA TYR A 94 -2.37 -9.63 2.12
C TYR A 94 -3.02 -10.87 2.74
N ALA A 95 -4.25 -10.72 3.18
CA ALA A 95 -5.12 -11.81 3.62
C ALA A 95 -6.50 -11.66 2.97
N ILE A 96 -7.01 -12.77 2.43
CA ILE A 96 -8.38 -12.86 1.92
C ILE A 96 -9.32 -13.05 3.10
N CYS A 97 -10.40 -12.27 3.11
CA CYS A 97 -11.50 -12.32 4.08
C CYS A 97 -12.70 -13.03 3.45
N GLU A 98 -13.68 -13.41 4.26
CA GLU A 98 -14.91 -14.06 3.79
C GLU A 98 -15.80 -13.10 3.00
N SER A 99 -15.78 -11.83 3.37
CA SER A 99 -16.59 -10.80 2.71
C SER A 99 -15.88 -9.45 2.68
N TYR A 100 -16.37 -8.55 1.82
CA TYR A 100 -15.89 -7.18 1.80
C TYR A 100 -16.20 -6.44 3.10
N THR A 101 -17.35 -6.70 3.72
CA THR A 101 -17.70 -6.11 5.02
C THR A 101 -16.72 -6.54 6.10
N GLU A 102 -16.29 -7.80 6.12
CA GLU A 102 -15.24 -8.27 7.02
C GLU A 102 -13.91 -7.57 6.74
N ALA A 103 -13.49 -7.50 5.47
CA ALA A 103 -12.26 -6.82 5.08
C ALA A 103 -12.26 -5.34 5.48
N HIS A 104 -13.38 -4.66 5.28
CA HIS A 104 -13.53 -3.23 5.54
C HIS A 104 -13.39 -2.90 7.04
N ASP A 105 -13.87 -3.77 7.92
CA ASP A 105 -13.73 -3.58 9.38
C ASP A 105 -12.37 -4.09 9.87
N PHE A 106 -11.91 -5.25 9.37
CA PHE A 106 -10.62 -5.84 9.70
C PHE A 106 -9.44 -4.90 9.40
N GLN A 107 -9.51 -4.07 8.35
CA GLN A 107 -8.43 -3.14 8.04
C GLN A 107 -8.10 -2.20 9.21
N TRP A 108 -9.11 -1.81 10.00
CA TRP A 108 -8.93 -0.89 11.12
C TRP A 108 -8.19 -1.56 12.27
N TYR A 109 -8.49 -2.84 12.53
CA TYR A 109 -7.70 -3.68 13.43
C TYR A 109 -6.23 -3.74 12.98
N VAL A 110 -5.98 -3.97 11.68
CA VAL A 110 -4.62 -4.04 11.14
C VAL A 110 -3.89 -2.70 11.24
N ILE A 111 -4.57 -1.57 11.00
CA ILE A 111 -4.03 -0.22 11.18
C ILE A 111 -3.65 0.04 12.64
N GLU A 112 -4.48 -0.40 13.58
CA GLU A 112 -4.19 -0.29 15.02
C GLU A 112 -2.95 -1.10 15.39
N MET A 113 -2.86 -2.37 14.96
CA MET A 113 -1.76 -3.27 15.31
C MET A 113 -0.43 -2.89 14.67
N LEU A 114 -0.44 -2.40 13.41
CA LEU A 114 0.79 -2.14 12.66
C LEU A 114 1.23 -0.68 12.67
N ASN A 115 0.36 0.24 13.10
CA ASN A 115 0.62 1.68 13.13
C ASN A 115 1.29 2.21 11.83
N PRO A 116 0.68 2.00 10.64
CA PRO A 116 1.29 2.34 9.36
C PRO A 116 1.53 3.85 9.22
N LEU A 117 2.61 4.20 8.51
CA LEU A 117 3.05 5.58 8.34
C LEU A 117 2.01 6.50 7.69
N LEU A 118 1.27 6.02 6.69
CA LEU A 118 0.46 6.86 5.80
C LEU A 118 -1.05 6.76 5.99
N ASN A 119 -1.57 5.85 6.83
CA ASN A 119 -3.00 5.85 7.17
C ASN A 119 -3.29 6.98 8.16
N LYS A 120 -3.74 8.13 7.64
CA LYS A 120 -4.08 9.31 8.45
C LYS A 120 -5.38 9.13 9.23
N GLU A 121 -6.35 8.45 8.62
CA GLU A 121 -7.65 8.17 9.24
C GLU A 121 -7.61 6.86 10.02
N ARG A 122 -8.27 6.84 11.16
CA ARG A 122 -8.46 5.67 11.99
C ARG A 122 -9.92 5.62 12.42
N LYS A 123 -10.52 4.43 12.32
CA LYS A 123 -11.86 4.15 12.83
C LYS A 123 -11.78 2.98 13.80
N GLN A 124 -12.79 2.89 14.65
CA GLN A 124 -12.94 1.75 15.53
C GLN A 124 -13.38 0.52 14.71
N TRP A 125 -12.80 -0.63 15.03
CA TRP A 125 -13.23 -1.95 14.53
C TRP A 125 -14.14 -2.61 15.57
N LYS A 126 -14.88 -3.64 15.14
CA LYS A 126 -15.82 -4.36 16.00
C LYS A 126 -15.11 -5.23 17.03
N ILE A 127 -15.14 -4.82 18.30
CA ILE A 127 -14.41 -5.48 19.40
C ILE A 127 -14.82 -6.96 19.57
N ASP A 128 -16.08 -7.31 19.32
CA ASP A 128 -16.57 -8.71 19.35
C ASP A 128 -15.87 -9.60 18.30
N LYS A 129 -15.25 -9.02 17.27
CA LYS A 129 -14.49 -9.73 16.25
C LYS A 129 -13.01 -9.93 16.61
N LYS A 130 -12.56 -9.53 17.80
CA LYS A 130 -11.14 -9.58 18.21
C LYS A 130 -10.47 -10.93 17.94
N HIS A 131 -11.13 -12.02 18.31
CA HIS A 131 -10.59 -13.37 18.10
C HIS A 131 -10.41 -13.68 16.60
N ARG A 132 -11.45 -13.41 15.80
CA ARG A 132 -11.41 -13.57 14.34
C ARG A 132 -10.31 -12.72 13.69
N TYR A 133 -10.18 -11.47 14.10
CA TYR A 133 -9.16 -10.56 13.55
C TYR A 133 -7.75 -10.91 13.99
N THR A 134 -7.58 -11.48 15.17
CA THR A 134 -6.29 -12.04 15.59
C THR A 134 -5.86 -13.18 14.64
N ILE A 135 -6.77 -14.09 14.30
CA ILE A 135 -6.49 -15.18 13.34
C ILE A 135 -6.16 -14.64 11.95
N LEU A 136 -6.96 -13.70 11.43
CA LEU A 136 -6.70 -13.08 10.13
C LEU A 136 -5.37 -12.31 10.12
N PHE A 137 -5.04 -11.64 11.22
CA PHE A 137 -3.78 -10.92 11.37
C PHE A 137 -2.58 -11.84 11.43
N GLN A 138 -2.70 -13.01 12.07
CA GLN A 138 -1.67 -14.05 12.01
C GLN A 138 -1.46 -14.54 10.58
N LYS A 139 -2.55 -14.84 9.85
CA LYS A 139 -2.48 -15.24 8.42
C LYS A 139 -1.81 -14.16 7.56
N LEU A 140 -2.18 -12.89 7.77
CA LEU A 140 -1.57 -11.75 7.11
C LEU A 140 -0.08 -11.63 7.45
N SER A 141 0.28 -11.84 8.71
CA SER A 141 1.67 -11.74 9.20
C SER A 141 2.54 -12.88 8.68
N SER A 142 1.99 -14.08 8.54
CA SER A 142 2.68 -15.23 7.96
C SER A 142 2.67 -15.25 6.43
N SER A 143 1.89 -14.37 5.77
CA SER A 143 1.82 -14.33 4.31
C SER A 143 3.19 -13.98 3.70
N PRO A 144 3.51 -14.50 2.51
CA PRO A 144 4.74 -14.13 1.83
C PRO A 144 4.77 -12.63 1.54
N LEU A 145 5.97 -12.05 1.61
CA LEU A 145 6.23 -10.70 1.09
C LEU A 145 6.42 -10.80 -0.42
N LEU A 146 5.57 -10.11 -1.16
CA LEU A 146 5.53 -10.19 -2.62
C LEU A 146 5.81 -8.82 -3.25
N TYR A 147 6.62 -8.79 -4.30
CA TYR A 147 6.72 -7.65 -5.20
C TYR A 147 5.49 -7.59 -6.13
N CYS A 148 5.24 -6.43 -6.75
CA CYS A 148 4.14 -6.27 -7.72
C CYS A 148 4.10 -7.38 -8.78
N LYS A 149 5.26 -7.78 -9.34
CA LYS A 149 5.33 -8.84 -10.35
C LYS A 149 4.97 -10.23 -9.83
N GLN A 150 5.13 -10.49 -8.53
CA GLN A 150 4.86 -11.79 -7.92
C GLN A 150 3.39 -11.96 -7.52
N LEU A 151 2.59 -10.90 -7.62
CA LEU A 151 1.15 -10.93 -7.36
C LEU A 151 0.33 -11.50 -8.54
N TYR A 152 0.91 -11.57 -9.73
CA TYR A 152 0.24 -12.19 -10.88
C TYR A 152 0.00 -13.69 -10.60
N GLY A 153 -1.23 -14.14 -10.87
CA GLY A 153 -1.64 -15.53 -10.65
C GLY A 153 -1.91 -15.90 -9.19
N GLN A 154 -1.73 -14.97 -8.23
CA GLN A 154 -2.05 -15.24 -6.84
C GLN A 154 -3.56 -15.23 -6.58
N ALA A 155 -3.99 -16.01 -5.58
CA ALA A 155 -5.39 -16.04 -5.15
C ALA A 155 -5.87 -14.65 -4.74
N THR A 156 -7.11 -14.31 -5.11
CA THR A 156 -7.68 -12.99 -4.85
C THR A 156 -9.14 -13.09 -4.41
N GLY A 157 -9.58 -12.08 -3.69
CA GLY A 157 -10.93 -11.96 -3.16
C GLY A 157 -11.06 -10.66 -2.35
N PRO A 158 -12.13 -10.49 -1.59
CA PRO A 158 -12.20 -9.42 -0.61
C PRO A 158 -11.12 -9.62 0.44
N GLY A 159 -10.48 -8.56 0.90
CA GLY A 159 -9.39 -8.71 1.87
C GLY A 159 -8.66 -7.43 2.20
N VAL A 160 -7.65 -7.57 3.05
CA VAL A 160 -6.77 -6.49 3.52
C VAL A 160 -5.37 -6.73 3.01
N TYR A 161 -4.72 -5.67 2.53
CA TYR A 161 -3.33 -5.66 2.11
C TYR A 161 -2.53 -4.66 2.94
N VAL A 162 -1.23 -4.93 3.03
CA VAL A 162 -0.25 -4.08 3.69
C VAL A 162 0.91 -3.86 2.74
N PHE A 163 1.25 -2.58 2.54
CA PHE A 163 2.39 -2.16 1.76
C PHE A 163 3.56 -1.86 2.68
N TYR A 164 4.69 -2.49 2.40
CA TYR A 164 5.95 -2.34 3.12
C TYR A 164 7.02 -1.76 2.21
N HIS A 165 7.90 -0.96 2.78
CA HIS A 165 9.06 -0.44 2.08
C HIS A 165 10.26 -0.28 3.03
N SER A 166 11.48 -0.42 2.52
CA SER A 166 12.72 -0.21 3.28
C SER A 166 13.17 1.25 3.35
N MET A 167 12.35 2.18 2.85
CA MET A 167 12.69 3.59 2.67
C MET A 167 11.43 4.43 2.77
N LEU A 168 11.53 5.60 3.39
CA LEU A 168 10.42 6.55 3.48
C LEU A 168 10.17 7.23 2.12
N PRO A 169 8.94 7.62 1.79
CA PRO A 169 8.63 8.28 0.51
C PRO A 169 9.47 9.53 0.23
N ASN A 170 9.69 10.40 1.24
CA ASN A 170 10.48 11.62 1.10
C ASN A 170 11.96 11.36 0.78
N GLN A 171 12.55 10.28 1.29
CA GLN A 171 13.94 9.90 1.02
C GLN A 171 14.14 9.47 -0.44
N CYS A 172 13.12 8.87 -1.06
CA CYS A 172 13.18 8.45 -2.45
C CYS A 172 13.29 9.65 -3.40
N ASN A 173 12.58 10.74 -3.13
CA ASN A 173 12.63 11.95 -3.96
C ASN A 173 14.00 12.64 -3.90
N ASN A 174 14.64 12.65 -2.72
CA ASN A 174 15.93 13.30 -2.52
C ASN A 174 17.05 12.60 -3.31
N ARG A 175 17.06 11.26 -3.38
CA ARG A 175 18.07 10.52 -4.17
C ARG A 175 18.05 10.86 -5.66
N THR A 176 16.87 11.14 -6.23
CA THR A 176 16.77 11.53 -7.65
C THR A 176 17.14 12.98 -7.93
N ALA A 177 17.20 13.86 -6.92
CA ALA A 177 17.61 15.26 -7.10
C ALA A 177 19.13 15.44 -7.15
N TYR A 178 19.91 14.47 -6.64
CA TYR A 178 21.38 14.51 -6.67
C TYR A 178 22.00 13.98 -7.97
N TYR A 179 21.19 13.42 -8.88
CA TYR A 179 21.65 12.86 -10.16
C TYR A 179 20.94 13.49 -11.38
N ALA A 180 20.34 14.66 -11.20
CA ALA A 180 19.75 15.47 -12.28
C ALA A 180 20.52 16.79 -12.37
#